data_AF-A0A4U9HV06-F1
#
_entry.id   AF-A0A4U9HV06-F1
#
_cell.length_a   1.000
_cell.length_b   1.000
_cell.length_c   1.000
_cell.angle_alpha   90.00
_cell.angle_beta   90.00
_cell.angle_gamma   90.00
#
_symmetry.space_group_name_H-M   'P 1'
#
loop_
_entity.id
_entity.type
_entity.pdbx_description
1 polymer ?
#
loop_
_entity_poly.entity_id
_entity_poly.type
_entity_poly.pdbx_seq_one_letter_code
_entity_poly.pdbx_strand_id
1 'polypeptide(L)'
;MSLAVASWVTTTATVQDSEISWYTGKTSRKAPRRCASSPRHLIELRTSQPLLRRESWRDGMEIQWFNAGGGPQLPEHWDEGTTLGLYLTRPDLHDQPGIWQEVLLLINPYEGRCRSESRNAVRMAGCWS
;
A
#
# COMPACT_ATOMS: atom_id res chain seq x y z
N MET A 1 -35.77 24.52 -27.26
CA MET A 1 -35.44 23.41 -26.35
C MET A 1 -34.05 22.91 -26.75
N SER A 2 -33.04 23.24 -25.95
CA SER A 2 -31.65 22.84 -26.20
C SER A 2 -31.36 21.59 -25.38
N LEU A 3 -31.16 20.46 -26.04
CA LEU A 3 -30.74 19.22 -25.37
C LEU A 3 -29.24 19.32 -25.10
N ALA A 4 -28.88 19.53 -23.83
CA ALA A 4 -27.52 19.35 -23.36
C ALA A 4 -27.15 17.86 -23.50
N VAL A 5 -26.22 17.55 -24.40
CA VAL A 5 -25.59 16.24 -24.45
C VAL A 5 -24.69 16.12 -23.23
N ALA A 6 -25.17 15.42 -22.20
CA ALA A 6 -24.34 14.99 -21.09
C ALA A 6 -23.27 14.03 -21.64
N SER A 7 -22.01 14.47 -21.62
CA SER A 7 -20.86 13.62 -21.92
C SER A 7 -20.70 12.61 -20.79
N TRP A 8 -21.20 11.40 -21.01
CA TRP A 8 -20.91 10.25 -20.16
C TRP A 8 -19.44 9.87 -20.39
N VAL A 9 -18.53 10.27 -19.49
CA VAL A 9 -17.21 9.65 -19.42
C VAL A 9 -17.42 8.25 -18.86
N THR A 10 -17.58 7.28 -19.75
CA THR A 10 -17.58 5.87 -19.36
C THR A 10 -16.16 5.53 -18.88
N THR A 11 -16.04 4.91 -17.70
CA THR A 11 -14.78 4.38 -17.14
C THR A 11 -14.05 3.45 -18.13
N THR A 12 -14.74 2.97 -19.16
CA THR A 12 -14.22 2.08 -20.20
C THR A 12 -13.67 2.88 -21.39
N ALA A 13 -12.39 3.24 -21.35
CA ALA A 13 -11.67 3.82 -22.49
C ALA A 13 -11.28 2.78 -23.57
N THR A 14 -12.02 1.67 -23.69
CA THR A 14 -11.66 0.50 -24.52
C THR A 14 -11.79 0.73 -26.02
N VAL A 15 -12.58 1.73 -26.44
CA VAL A 15 -12.78 2.11 -27.86
C VAL A 15 -12.29 3.55 -28.11
N GLN A 16 -11.41 4.06 -27.25
CA GLN A 16 -10.84 5.41 -27.38
C GLN A 16 -9.40 5.30 -27.89
N ASP A 17 -9.21 5.33 -29.22
CA ASP A 17 -7.90 5.57 -29.84
C ASP A 17 -7.71 7.07 -30.07
N SER A 18 -7.48 7.79 -28.98
CA SER A 18 -7.36 9.25 -28.94
C SER A 18 -6.40 9.67 -27.84
N GLU A 19 -6.08 10.97 -27.76
CA GLU A 19 -5.17 11.55 -26.75
C GLU A 19 -5.53 11.19 -25.30
N ILE A 20 -6.79 10.81 -25.03
CA ILE A 20 -7.26 10.37 -23.72
C ILE A 20 -6.60 9.05 -23.26
N SER A 21 -6.30 8.12 -24.18
CA SER A 21 -5.68 6.82 -23.87
C SER A 21 -4.18 6.79 -24.16
N TRP A 22 -3.68 7.71 -24.98
CA TRP A 22 -2.28 7.74 -25.36
C TRP A 22 -1.38 8.19 -24.20
N TYR A 23 -0.24 7.50 -24.05
CA TYR A 23 0.77 7.92 -23.08
C TYR A 23 1.46 9.20 -23.56
N THR A 24 1.32 10.28 -22.80
CA THR A 24 2.04 11.52 -23.07
C THR A 24 3.33 11.57 -22.27
N GLY A 25 4.48 11.45 -22.95
CA GLY A 25 5.81 11.50 -22.31
C GLY A 25 6.21 12.85 -21.68
N LYS A 26 5.34 13.87 -21.77
CA LYS A 26 5.53 15.16 -21.06
C LYS A 26 5.14 14.96 -19.60
N THR A 27 6.12 14.78 -18.74
CA THR A 27 5.90 14.82 -17.30
C THR A 27 5.49 16.25 -16.92
N SER A 28 4.23 16.47 -16.58
CA SER A 28 3.82 17.78 -16.09
C SER A 28 4.60 18.02 -14.78
N ARG A 29 5.41 19.08 -14.75
CA ARG A 29 6.18 19.51 -13.56
C ARG A 29 5.26 19.96 -12.40
N LYS A 30 3.95 19.72 -12.51
CA LYS A 30 2.88 20.08 -11.58
C LYS A 30 2.24 18.86 -10.91
N ALA A 31 2.93 17.73 -10.82
CA ALA A 31 2.55 16.75 -9.81
C ALA A 31 2.56 17.47 -8.44
N PRO A 32 1.46 17.43 -7.66
CA PRO A 32 1.42 18.11 -6.37
C PRO A 32 2.59 17.59 -5.53
N ARG A 33 3.46 18.52 -5.10
CA ARG A 33 4.69 18.28 -4.31
C ARG A 33 4.48 17.47 -3.02
N ARG A 34 3.24 17.12 -2.68
CA ARG A 34 2.84 16.42 -1.45
C ARG A 34 2.92 14.88 -1.52
N CYS A 35 2.99 14.28 -2.71
CA CYS A 35 3.21 12.84 -2.89
C CYS A 35 4.46 12.59 -3.76
N ALA A 36 5.64 12.73 -3.18
CA ALA A 36 6.91 12.66 -3.90
C ALA A 36 7.75 11.41 -3.57
N SER A 37 7.15 10.31 -3.10
CA SER A 37 7.86 9.03 -3.15
C SER A 37 7.84 8.56 -4.61
N SER A 38 9.00 8.61 -5.27
CA SER A 38 9.15 8.05 -6.61
C SER A 38 8.66 6.59 -6.58
N PRO A 39 7.69 6.19 -7.42
CA PRO A 39 7.22 4.80 -7.47
C PRO A 39 8.37 3.83 -7.79
N ARG A 40 9.45 4.32 -8.43
CA ARG A 40 10.69 3.56 -8.64
C ARG A 40 11.31 3.07 -7.33
N HIS A 41 11.31 3.92 -6.29
CA HIS A 41 11.87 3.56 -5.00
C HIS A 41 11.06 2.45 -4.31
N LEU A 42 9.72 2.48 -4.44
CA LEU A 42 8.86 1.42 -3.91
C LEU A 42 9.04 0.09 -4.68
N ILE A 43 9.23 0.16 -6.00
CA ILE A 43 9.52 -1.00 -6.85
C ILE A 43 10.88 -1.60 -6.49
N GLU A 44 11.91 -0.77 -6.34
CA GLU A 44 13.26 -1.17 -5.93
C GLU A 44 13.24 -1.82 -4.54
N LEU A 45 12.56 -1.19 -3.58
CA LEU A 45 12.37 -1.73 -2.24
C LEU A 45 11.72 -3.11 -2.29
N ARG A 46 10.55 -3.23 -2.95
CA ARG A 46 9.85 -4.52 -3.08
C ARG A 46 10.72 -5.58 -3.77
N THR A 47 11.52 -5.18 -4.76
CA THR A 47 12.39 -6.10 -5.49
C THR A 47 13.57 -6.57 -4.64
N SER A 48 14.13 -5.69 -3.81
CA SER A 48 15.27 -6.00 -2.95
C SER A 48 14.94 -6.82 -1.70
N GLN A 49 13.66 -6.89 -1.29
CA GLN A 49 13.24 -7.53 -0.04
C GLN A 49 12.47 -8.84 -0.31
N PRO A 50 13.10 -10.02 -0.14
CA PRO A 50 12.46 -11.33 -0.24
C PRO A 50 11.21 -11.48 0.64
N LEU A 51 11.21 -10.84 1.82
CA LEU A 51 10.06 -10.80 2.71
C LEU A 51 8.77 -10.27 2.03
N LEU A 52 8.91 -9.38 1.04
CA LEU A 52 7.80 -8.79 0.27
C LEU A 52 7.54 -9.52 -1.07
N ARG A 53 8.28 -10.61 -1.33
CA ARG A 53 8.25 -11.40 -2.57
C ARG A 53 8.22 -12.89 -2.25
N ARG A 54 7.06 -13.31 -1.75
CA ARG A 54 6.79 -14.71 -1.42
C ARG A 54 6.65 -15.56 -2.68
N GLU A 55 7.50 -16.59 -2.80
CA GLU A 55 7.43 -17.60 -3.87
C GLU A 55 6.45 -18.75 -3.54
N SER A 56 6.20 -19.00 -2.25
CA SER A 56 5.33 -20.11 -1.80
C SER A 56 4.65 -19.80 -0.47
N TRP A 57 3.42 -20.27 -0.30
CA TRP A 57 2.69 -20.20 0.97
C TRP A 57 3.27 -21.10 2.09
N ARG A 58 4.31 -21.88 1.81
CA ARG A 58 4.97 -22.83 2.73
C ARG A 58 6.43 -22.48 2.99
N ASP A 59 6.77 -21.21 2.86
CA ASP A 59 8.13 -20.67 2.98
C ASP A 59 8.56 -20.30 4.41
N GLY A 60 7.78 -20.72 5.42
CA GLY A 60 8.03 -20.44 6.83
C GLY A 60 7.68 -19.02 7.28
N MET A 61 7.03 -18.21 6.43
CA MET A 61 6.56 -16.88 6.82
C MET A 61 5.42 -16.97 7.83
N GLU A 62 5.59 -16.29 8.96
CA GLU A 62 4.54 -16.11 9.96
C GLU A 62 3.83 -14.78 9.72
N ILE A 63 2.51 -14.79 9.89
CA ILE A 63 1.64 -13.65 9.63
C ILE A 63 0.80 -13.41 10.86
N GLN A 64 0.91 -12.22 11.43
CA GLN A 64 0.07 -11.78 12.54
C GLN A 64 -0.73 -10.55 12.12
N TRP A 65 -2.03 -10.60 12.38
CA TRP A 65 -2.97 -9.53 12.06
C TRP A 65 -3.33 -8.77 13.34
N PHE A 66 -3.36 -7.44 13.26
CA PHE A 66 -3.70 -6.56 14.36
C PHE A 66 -4.89 -5.68 14.02
N ASN A 67 -5.78 -5.47 14.98
CA ASN A 67 -6.91 -4.55 14.86
C ASN A 67 -6.48 -3.10 15.09
N ALA A 68 -7.39 -2.16 14.88
CA ALA A 68 -7.14 -0.72 15.09
C ALA A 68 -6.75 -0.38 16.54
N GLY A 69 -7.18 -1.20 17.51
CA GLY A 69 -6.82 -1.08 18.93
C GLY A 69 -5.44 -1.64 19.27
N GLY A 70 -4.71 -2.22 18.31
CA GLY A 70 -3.39 -2.83 18.53
C GLY A 70 -3.42 -4.24 19.14
N GLY A 71 -4.61 -4.82 19.34
CA GLY A 71 -4.78 -6.21 19.74
C GLY A 71 -4.77 -7.17 18.53
N PRO A 72 -4.72 -8.49 18.77
CA PRO A 72 -4.83 -9.47 17.70
C PRO A 72 -6.17 -9.33 16.96
N GLN A 73 -6.14 -9.49 15.65
CA GLN A 73 -7.34 -9.53 14.81
C GLN A 73 -8.06 -10.87 15.04
N LEU A 74 -9.23 -10.82 15.67
CA LEU A 74 -10.09 -11.99 15.92
C LEU A 74 -11.13 -12.14 14.79
N PRO A 75 -11.75 -13.32 14.63
CA PRO A 75 -12.76 -13.57 13.62
C PRO A 75 -13.89 -12.53 13.58
N GLU A 76 -14.32 -12.05 14.74
CA GLU A 76 -15.43 -11.10 14.89
C GLU A 76 -15.06 -9.70 14.38
N HIS A 77 -13.78 -9.33 14.51
CA HIS A 77 -13.30 -7.99 14.15
C HIS A 77 -13.18 -7.77 12.63
N TRP A 78 -13.32 -8.80 11.78
CA TRP A 78 -13.18 -8.66 10.32
C TRP A 78 -14.35 -7.89 9.69
N ASP A 79 -15.52 -7.90 10.33
CA ASP A 79 -16.71 -7.22 9.83
C ASP A 79 -16.88 -5.81 10.44
N GLU A 80 -16.08 -5.45 11.46
CA GLU A 80 -16.31 -4.26 12.31
C GLU A 80 -15.49 -3.03 11.89
N GLY A 81 -14.38 -3.20 11.15
CA GLY A 81 -13.44 -2.10 10.90
C GLY A 81 -12.59 -2.25 9.64
N THR A 82 -12.04 -1.13 9.18
CA THR A 82 -11.27 -1.05 7.93
C THR A 82 -9.77 -0.78 8.15
N THR A 83 -9.36 -0.47 9.39
CA THR A 83 -7.95 -0.32 9.76
C THR A 83 -7.35 -1.67 10.10
N LEU A 84 -6.19 -1.97 9.54
CA LEU A 84 -5.55 -3.27 9.66
C LEU A 84 -4.04 -3.12 9.88
N GLY A 85 -3.53 -3.80 10.88
CA GLY A 85 -2.11 -4.04 11.07
C GLY A 85 -1.72 -5.42 10.57
N LEU A 86 -0.58 -5.50 9.89
CA LEU A 86 -0.01 -6.74 9.38
C LEU A 86 1.44 -6.80 9.79
N TYR A 87 1.80 -7.81 10.58
CA TYR A 87 3.18 -8.10 10.96
C TYR A 87 3.61 -9.39 10.28
N LEU A 88 4.68 -9.28 9.49
CA LEU A 88 5.28 -10.41 8.78
C LEU A 88 6.63 -10.70 9.41
N THR A 89 6.91 -11.97 9.68
CA THR A 89 8.22 -12.42 10.15
C THR A 89 8.66 -13.64 9.36
N ARG A 90 9.97 -13.72 9.11
CA ARG A 90 10.58 -14.86 8.42
C ARG A 90 11.91 -15.21 9.10
N PRO A 91 11.90 -16.21 10.01
CA PRO A 91 13.09 -16.54 10.82
C PRO A 91 14.30 -16.98 10.00
N ASP A 92 14.10 -17.53 8.80
CA ASP A 92 15.18 -17.99 7.90
C ASP A 92 16.00 -16.84 7.28
N LEU A 93 15.53 -15.60 7.37
CA LEU A 93 16.24 -14.41 6.87
C LEU A 93 17.13 -13.75 7.93
N HIS A 94 17.20 -14.27 9.16
CA HIS A 94 17.83 -13.61 10.30
C HIS A 94 19.31 -13.23 10.07
N ASP A 95 20.06 -14.05 9.33
CA ASP A 95 21.51 -13.85 9.20
C ASP A 95 21.93 -13.20 7.87
N GLN A 96 20.97 -12.65 7.11
CA GLN A 96 21.24 -12.07 5.80
C GLN A 96 21.39 -10.54 5.88
N PRO A 97 22.59 -9.97 5.61
CA PRO A 97 22.81 -8.54 5.70
C PRO A 97 22.01 -7.78 4.64
N GLY A 98 21.30 -6.73 5.07
CA GLY A 98 20.50 -5.88 4.17
C GLY A 98 19.12 -6.44 3.79
N ILE A 99 18.76 -7.62 4.30
CA ILE A 99 17.46 -8.26 4.09
C ILE A 99 16.59 -8.09 5.33
N TRP A 100 15.32 -7.77 5.13
CA TRP A 100 14.35 -7.64 6.21
C TRP A 100 13.90 -9.01 6.71
N GLN A 101 13.94 -9.17 8.02
CA GLN A 101 13.47 -10.36 8.72
C GLN A 101 12.02 -10.20 9.15
N GLU A 102 11.64 -8.96 9.45
CA GLU A 102 10.34 -8.59 9.97
C GLU A 102 9.87 -7.25 9.38
N VAL A 103 8.56 -7.09 9.26
CA VAL A 103 7.97 -5.80 8.89
C VAL A 103 6.57 -5.65 9.50
N LEU A 104 6.27 -4.44 9.99
CA LEU A 104 4.92 -4.05 10.38
C LEU A 104 4.34 -3.09 9.33
N LEU A 105 3.25 -3.50 8.70
CA LEU A 105 2.43 -2.67 7.82
C LEU A 105 1.19 -2.21 8.59
N LEU A 106 0.89 -0.91 8.50
CA LEU A 106 -0.30 -0.31 9.06
C LEU A 106 -1.10 0.33 7.94
N ILE A 107 -2.29 -0.20 7.67
CA ILE A 107 -3.19 0.26 6.63
C ILE A 107 -4.36 0.92 7.32
N ASN A 108 -4.47 2.24 7.17
CA ASN A 108 -5.55 3.03 7.75
C ASN A 108 -6.26 3.82 6.64
N PRO A 109 -7.47 3.41 6.24
CA PRO A 109 -8.26 4.12 5.24
C PRO A 109 -9.11 5.25 5.84
N TYR A 110 -9.11 5.46 7.16
CA TYR A 110 -9.82 6.59 7.76
C TYR A 110 -9.10 7.91 7.42
N GLU A 111 -9.87 8.89 6.95
CA GLU A 111 -9.39 10.23 6.65
C GLU A 111 -9.09 11.07 7.91
N GLY A 112 -9.31 10.50 9.11
CA GLY A 112 -8.98 11.09 10.41
C GLY A 112 -7.67 10.56 11.01
N ARG A 113 -7.10 11.31 11.96
CA ARG A 113 -5.85 10.93 12.65
C ARG A 113 -6.10 9.78 13.63
N CYS A 114 -5.96 8.53 13.19
CA CYS A 114 -5.91 7.38 14.10
C CYS A 114 -4.51 7.27 14.72
N ARG A 115 -4.42 7.35 16.05
CA ARG A 115 -3.17 7.14 16.77
C ARG A 115 -3.02 5.63 17.02
N SER A 116 -2.26 4.94 16.17
CA SER A 116 -1.86 3.56 16.44
C SER A 116 -0.62 3.55 17.35
N GLU A 117 -0.71 2.89 18.50
CA GLU A 117 0.43 2.70 19.39
C GLU A 117 1.11 1.37 19.05
N SER A 118 2.25 1.44 18.34
CA SER A 118 3.16 0.31 18.19
C SER A 118 4.51 0.69 18.79
N ARG A 119 4.96 -0.06 19.81
CA ARG A 119 6.18 0.26 20.56
C ARG A 119 7.46 -0.28 19.92
N ASN A 120 7.40 -1.13 18.89
CA ASN A 120 8.57 -1.86 18.37
C ASN A 120 8.61 -2.05 16.82
N ALA A 121 8.09 -1.12 16.02
CA ALA A 121 8.07 -1.30 14.56
C ALA A 121 9.03 -0.37 13.80
N VAL A 122 9.80 -0.96 12.87
CA VAL A 122 10.54 -0.24 11.83
C VAL A 122 9.55 0.64 11.04
N ARG A 123 9.72 1.96 11.19
CA ARG A 123 8.92 2.98 10.51
C ARG A 123 9.22 3.00 9.02
N MET A 124 8.29 2.52 8.19
CA MET A 124 8.14 3.04 6.83
C MET A 124 7.41 4.38 6.92
N ALA A 125 8.18 5.46 6.85
CA ALA A 125 7.69 6.83 6.91
C ALA A 125 6.87 7.18 5.64
N GLY A 126 5.55 7.12 5.76
CA GLY A 126 4.64 7.96 4.97
C GLY A 126 4.53 9.34 5.63
N CYS A 127 4.44 10.41 4.85
CA CYS A 127 4.35 11.79 5.35
C CYS A 127 3.03 12.01 6.11
N TRP A 128 3.09 12.11 7.44
CA TRP A 128 1.94 12.50 8.27
C TRP A 128 2.13 13.96 8.70
N SER A 129 1.72 14.90 7.84
CA SER A 129 1.59 16.33 8.17
C SER A 129 0.15 16.78 8.11
#